data_AF-A0A349MRJ4-F1
#
_entry.id   AF-A0A349MRJ4-F1
#
_cell.length_a   1.000
_cell.length_b   1.000
_cell.length_c   1.000
_cell.angle_alpha   90.00
_cell.angle_beta   90.00
_cell.angle_gamma   90.00
#
_symmetry.space_group_name_H-M   'P 1'
#
loop_
_entity.id
_entity.type
_entity.pdbx_description
1 polymer ?
#
loop_
_entity_poly.entity_id
_entity_poly.type
_entity_poly.pdbx_seq_one_letter_code
_entity_poly.pdbx_strand_id
1 'polypeptide(L)'
;MFETNITSLEFLYRGKVRDIYKIDDDRLLVVQTDRLSAFDVVLPNPIPGKGRLLTELSVFWFKKLSHVIPNHWLDELPQDFVTDRERGQINGRAMVVRRLEPLPVEAIVRGYLAGSGWREYQNTGKICGIPLPPNLREAQQLPRTIFTPSTKAD
;
A
#
# COMPACT_ATOMS: atom_id res chain seq x y z
N MET A 1 5.01 -14.56 9.18
CA MET A 1 5.20 -15.11 7.82
C MET A 1 6.05 -14.17 7.00
N PHE A 2 7.25 -14.62 6.65
CA PHE A 2 8.19 -13.81 5.88
C PHE A 2 7.85 -13.83 4.39
N GLU A 3 7.58 -15.02 3.84
CA GLU A 3 7.27 -15.22 2.42
C GLU A 3 6.18 -16.26 2.26
N THR A 4 5.47 -16.23 1.14
CA THR A 4 4.54 -17.28 0.75
C THR A 4 5.14 -18.19 -0.31
N ASN A 5 4.66 -19.43 -0.32
CA ASN A 5 4.93 -20.45 -1.32
C ASN A 5 3.59 -21.11 -1.70
N ILE A 6 2.78 -20.38 -2.48
CA ILE A 6 1.55 -20.88 -3.09
C ILE A 6 1.93 -21.43 -4.46
N THR A 7 1.73 -22.73 -4.66
CA THR A 7 2.09 -23.45 -5.88
C THR A 7 0.89 -23.68 -6.79
N SER A 8 -0.33 -23.50 -6.29
CA SER A 8 -1.56 -23.61 -7.07
C SER A 8 -1.83 -22.43 -8.01
N LEU A 9 -1.12 -21.32 -7.83
CA LEU A 9 -1.28 -20.08 -8.61
C LEU A 9 0.07 -19.66 -9.20
N GLU A 10 0.01 -18.97 -10.35
CA GLU A 10 1.20 -18.39 -10.96
C GLU A 10 1.72 -17.23 -10.08
N PHE A 11 2.96 -17.33 -9.64
CA PHE A 11 3.63 -16.27 -8.90
C PHE A 11 4.08 -15.17 -9.86
N LEU A 12 3.68 -13.93 -9.60
CA LEU A 12 4.02 -12.79 -10.46
C LEU A 12 5.23 -12.02 -9.92
N TYR A 13 5.17 -11.59 -8.67
CA TYR A 13 6.19 -10.71 -8.10
C TYR A 13 6.13 -10.66 -6.57
N ARG A 14 7.30 -10.45 -5.96
CA ARG A 14 7.48 -10.18 -4.54
C ARG A 14 7.99 -8.77 -4.34
N GLY A 15 7.13 -7.92 -3.79
CA GLY A 15 7.51 -6.60 -3.33
C GLY A 15 8.09 -6.61 -1.93
N LYS A 16 8.42 -5.42 -1.40
CA LYS A 16 8.95 -5.25 -0.03
C LYS A 16 8.10 -5.96 1.03
N VAL A 17 6.77 -5.87 0.92
CA VAL A 17 5.82 -6.33 1.97
C VAL A 17 4.64 -7.16 1.46
N ARG A 18 4.57 -7.44 0.16
CA ARG A 18 3.48 -8.18 -0.49
C ARG A 18 4.03 -9.20 -1.47
N ASP A 19 3.40 -10.37 -1.53
CA ASP A 19 3.58 -11.36 -2.59
C ASP A 19 2.30 -11.38 -3.44
N ILE A 20 2.44 -11.38 -4.76
CA ILE A 20 1.32 -11.26 -5.71
C ILE A 20 1.28 -12.50 -6.61
N TYR A 21 0.10 -13.11 -6.71
CA TYR A 21 -0.17 -14.25 -7.56
C TYR A 21 -1.28 -13.92 -8.55
N LYS A 22 -1.23 -14.52 -9.74
CA LYS A 22 -2.29 -14.45 -10.74
C LYS A 22 -3.35 -15.49 -10.41
N ILE A 23 -4.62 -15.06 -10.34
CA ILE A 23 -5.76 -15.98 -10.27
C ILE A 23 -6.21 -16.32 -11.68
N ASP A 24 -6.45 -15.29 -12.49
CA ASP A 24 -6.79 -15.35 -13.91
C ASP A 24 -6.35 -14.05 -14.60
N ASP A 25 -6.84 -13.79 -15.81
CA ASP A 25 -6.45 -12.59 -16.57
C ASP A 25 -6.93 -11.28 -15.94
N ASP A 26 -8.01 -11.31 -15.16
CA ASP A 26 -8.68 -10.14 -14.60
C ASP A 26 -8.48 -10.00 -13.08
N ARG A 27 -7.99 -11.04 -12.39
CA ARG A 27 -7.90 -11.09 -10.93
C ARG A 27 -6.51 -11.48 -10.42
N LEU A 28 -6.12 -10.84 -9.33
CA LEU A 28 -4.90 -11.11 -8.59
C LEU A 28 -5.21 -11.50 -7.15
N LEU A 29 -4.41 -12.40 -6.60
CA LEU A 29 -4.33 -12.66 -5.17
C LEU A 29 -3.16 -11.83 -4.61
N VAL A 30 -3.48 -10.85 -3.75
CA VAL A 30 -2.47 -10.05 -3.06
C VAL A 30 -2.34 -10.55 -1.63
N VAL A 31 -1.16 -11.07 -1.28
CA VAL A 31 -0.87 -11.55 0.08
C VAL A 31 0.03 -10.56 0.80
N GLN A 32 -0.48 -9.99 1.90
CA GLN A 32 0.25 -9.09 2.77
C GLN A 32 1.10 -9.89 3.76
N THR A 33 2.42 -9.78 3.64
CA THR A 33 3.34 -10.51 4.53
C THR A 33 3.64 -9.74 5.81
N ASP A 34 4.32 -10.40 6.74
CA ASP A 34 4.78 -9.78 7.98
C ASP A 34 6.12 -9.04 7.79
N ARG A 35 6.69 -9.02 6.57
CA ARG A 35 7.91 -8.25 6.25
C ARG A 35 7.70 -6.77 6.46
N LEU A 36 8.75 -6.10 6.93
CA LEU A 36 8.82 -4.67 7.16
C LEU A 36 10.00 -4.11 6.35
N SER A 37 9.85 -2.92 5.79
CA SER A 37 10.95 -2.22 5.13
C SER A 37 11.14 -0.83 5.71
N ALA A 38 12.40 -0.41 5.82
CA ALA A 38 12.79 0.95 6.19
C ALA A 38 13.96 1.39 5.32
N PHE A 39 13.97 2.65 4.89
CA PHE A 39 15.00 3.19 3.98
C PHE A 39 15.23 2.30 2.75
N ASP A 40 14.12 1.84 2.15
CA ASP A 40 14.08 0.96 0.97
C ASP A 40 14.69 -0.44 1.14
N VAL A 41 15.10 -0.83 2.36
CA VAL A 41 15.62 -2.15 2.68
C VAL A 41 14.57 -2.96 3.44
N VAL A 42 14.38 -4.22 3.03
CA VAL A 42 13.56 -5.19 3.77
C VAL A 42 14.35 -5.68 4.98
N LEU A 43 13.77 -5.56 6.17
CA LEU A 43 14.41 -5.97 7.42
C LEU A 43 14.35 -7.50 7.57
N PRO A 44 15.35 -8.13 8.21
CA PRO A 44 15.42 -9.59 8.32
C PRO A 44 14.33 -10.17 9.22
N ASN A 45 13.84 -9.38 10.20
CA ASN A 45 12.87 -9.85 11.18
C ASN A 45 11.45 -9.37 10.80
N PRO A 46 10.49 -10.29 10.60
CA PRO A 46 9.10 -9.92 10.37
C PRO A 46 8.43 -9.44 11.67
N ILE A 47 7.32 -8.71 11.53
CA ILE A 47 6.44 -8.32 12.65
C ILE A 47 5.21 -9.23 12.64
N PRO A 48 5.12 -10.24 13.54
CA PRO A 48 4.02 -11.20 13.52
C PRO A 48 2.65 -10.54 13.55
N GLY A 49 1.75 -10.96 12.67
CA GLY A 49 0.37 -10.44 12.61
C GLY A 49 0.21 -9.13 11.84
N LYS A 50 1.29 -8.43 11.48
CA LYS A 50 1.24 -7.19 10.70
C LYS A 50 0.48 -7.38 9.38
N GLY A 51 0.73 -8.48 8.67
CA GLY A 51 0.06 -8.74 7.40
C GLY A 51 -1.46 -8.81 7.53
N ARG A 52 -1.95 -9.41 8.63
CA ARG A 52 -3.39 -9.49 8.91
C ARG A 52 -3.98 -8.13 9.23
N LEU A 53 -3.36 -7.42 10.19
CA LEU A 53 -3.80 -6.09 10.61
C LEU A 53 -3.88 -5.11 9.42
N LEU A 54 -2.86 -5.10 8.56
CA LEU A 54 -2.85 -4.20 7.40
C LEU A 54 -3.89 -4.60 6.34
N THR A 55 -4.17 -5.89 6.19
CA THR A 55 -5.23 -6.37 5.29
C THR A 55 -6.60 -5.91 5.78
N GLU A 56 -6.89 -6.08 7.08
CA GLU A 56 -8.13 -5.61 7.70
C GLU A 56 -8.28 -4.09 7.59
N LEU A 57 -7.20 -3.34 7.82
CA LEU A 57 -7.20 -1.88 7.69
C LEU A 57 -7.48 -1.45 6.24
N SER A 58 -6.90 -2.11 5.25
CA SER A 58 -7.21 -1.85 3.83
C SER A 58 -8.68 -2.13 3.52
N VAL A 59 -9.23 -3.28 3.94
CA VAL A 59 -10.64 -3.62 3.74
C VAL A 59 -11.56 -2.59 4.40
N PHE A 60 -11.24 -2.13 5.62
CA PHE A 60 -11.98 -1.05 6.28
C PHE A 60 -12.05 0.20 5.41
N TRP A 61 -10.91 0.66 4.87
CA TRP A 61 -10.87 1.87 4.05
C TRP A 61 -11.56 1.69 2.69
N PHE A 62 -11.42 0.53 2.04
CA PHE A 62 -12.15 0.23 0.81
C PHE A 62 -13.65 0.30 1.02
N LYS A 63 -14.17 -0.27 2.12
CA LYS A 63 -15.59 -0.17 2.48
C LYS A 63 -15.99 1.26 2.83
N LYS A 64 -15.19 1.97 3.62
CA LYS A 64 -15.51 3.33 4.09
C LYS A 64 -15.61 4.32 2.93
N LEU A 65 -14.76 4.19 1.91
CA LEU A 65 -14.63 5.13 0.80
C LEU A 65 -15.25 4.64 -0.52
N SER A 66 -15.98 3.52 -0.51
CA SER A 66 -16.62 2.95 -1.71
C SER A 66 -17.61 3.91 -2.39
N HIS A 67 -18.25 4.80 -1.62
CA HIS A 67 -19.15 5.84 -2.11
C HIS A 67 -18.43 7.06 -2.71
N VAL A 68 -17.10 7.16 -2.51
CA VAL A 68 -16.27 8.27 -3.01
C VAL A 68 -15.58 7.88 -4.31
N ILE A 69 -14.99 6.68 -4.36
CA ILE A 69 -14.27 6.20 -5.54
C ILE A 69 -14.35 4.67 -5.65
N PRO A 70 -14.51 4.12 -6.88
CA PRO A 70 -14.32 2.69 -7.10
C PRO A 70 -12.91 2.25 -6.68
N ASN A 71 -12.80 1.03 -6.17
CA ASN A 71 -11.52 0.44 -5.80
C ASN A 71 -11.39 -0.97 -6.41
N HIS A 72 -10.19 -1.52 -6.34
CA HIS A 72 -9.87 -2.79 -6.98
C HIS A 72 -10.26 -4.03 -6.16
N TRP A 73 -10.72 -3.89 -4.92
CA TRP A 73 -11.03 -5.03 -4.07
C TRP A 73 -12.39 -5.63 -4.46
N LEU A 74 -12.45 -6.96 -4.59
CA LEU A 74 -13.62 -7.66 -5.13
C LEU A 74 -14.53 -8.30 -4.07
N ASP A 75 -14.19 -8.20 -2.77
CA ASP A 75 -14.91 -8.86 -1.66
C ASP A 75 -15.14 -10.37 -1.85
N GLU A 76 -14.26 -11.02 -2.62
CA GLU A 76 -14.24 -12.47 -2.81
C GLU A 76 -13.38 -13.13 -1.73
N LEU A 77 -13.73 -14.37 -1.37
CA LEU A 77 -13.01 -15.15 -0.36
C LEU A 77 -11.68 -15.67 -0.94
N PRO A 78 -10.51 -15.25 -0.44
CA PRO A 78 -9.23 -15.70 -0.97
C PRO A 78 -9.02 -17.22 -0.90
N GLN A 79 -9.66 -17.90 0.07
CA GLN A 79 -9.57 -19.35 0.22
C GLN A 79 -10.19 -20.16 -0.92
N ASP A 80 -11.02 -19.55 -1.77
CA ASP A 80 -11.66 -20.23 -2.89
C ASP A 80 -10.69 -20.45 -4.06
N PHE A 81 -9.52 -19.79 -4.03
CA PHE A 81 -8.52 -19.79 -5.10
C PHE A 81 -7.24 -20.54 -4.76
N VAL A 82 -7.16 -21.17 -3.59
CA VAL A 82 -5.98 -21.93 -3.16
C VAL A 82 -6.37 -23.29 -2.60
N THR A 83 -5.41 -24.21 -2.54
CA THR A 83 -5.64 -25.52 -1.94
C THR A 83 -5.76 -25.42 -0.41
N ASP A 84 -6.38 -26.42 0.22
CA ASP A 84 -6.51 -26.48 1.68
C ASP A 84 -5.17 -26.40 2.41
N ARG A 85 -4.10 -26.96 1.82
CA ARG A 85 -2.74 -26.93 2.36
C ARG A 85 -2.14 -25.52 2.36
N GLU A 86 -2.60 -24.65 1.47
CA GLU A 86 -2.09 -23.29 1.29
C GLU A 86 -2.86 -22.26 2.11
N ARG A 87 -4.08 -22.58 2.59
CA ARG A 87 -4.94 -21.65 3.34
C ARG A 87 -4.26 -21.01 4.54
N GLY A 88 -3.36 -21.74 5.22
CA GLY A 88 -2.57 -21.21 6.34
C GLY A 88 -1.71 -19.99 5.98
N GLN A 89 -1.33 -19.86 4.70
CA GLN A 89 -0.49 -18.78 4.19
C GLN A 89 -1.26 -17.49 3.92
N ILE A 90 -2.57 -17.59 3.69
CA ILE A 90 -3.40 -16.46 3.25
C ILE A 90 -4.42 -16.01 4.31
N ASN A 91 -4.69 -16.84 5.32
CA ASN A 91 -5.75 -16.59 6.29
C ASN A 91 -5.61 -15.22 7.01
N GLY A 92 -6.61 -14.36 6.77
CA GLY A 92 -6.73 -13.00 7.29
C GLY A 92 -5.75 -11.99 6.68
N ARG A 93 -4.92 -12.38 5.70
CA ARG A 93 -3.84 -11.54 5.17
C ARG A 93 -3.78 -11.46 3.65
N ALA A 94 -4.80 -11.96 2.97
CA ALA A 94 -4.90 -11.91 1.53
C ALA A 94 -6.19 -11.24 1.10
N MET A 95 -6.17 -10.69 -0.11
CA MET A 95 -7.33 -10.10 -0.76
C MET A 95 -7.32 -10.45 -2.24
N VAL A 96 -8.50 -10.68 -2.79
CA VAL A 96 -8.72 -10.82 -4.23
C VAL A 96 -9.00 -9.42 -4.79
N VAL A 97 -8.24 -9.03 -5.81
CA VAL A 97 -8.34 -7.71 -6.42
C VAL A 97 -8.42 -7.82 -7.94
N ARG A 98 -9.07 -6.85 -8.56
CA ARG A 98 -9.03 -6.65 -10.02
C ARG A 98 -7.61 -6.29 -10.45
N ARG A 99 -7.11 -6.96 -11.49
CA ARG A 99 -5.89 -6.61 -12.19
C ARG A 99 -6.13 -5.30 -12.94
N LEU A 100 -5.29 -4.31 -12.67
CA LEU A 100 -5.38 -2.97 -13.26
C LEU A 100 -3.99 -2.53 -13.72
N GLU A 101 -3.95 -1.66 -14.71
CA GLU A 101 -2.76 -0.92 -15.09
C GLU A 101 -2.62 0.31 -14.19
N PRO A 102 -1.59 0.38 -13.32
CA PRO A 102 -1.42 1.52 -12.43
C PRO A 102 -0.91 2.75 -13.19
N LEU A 103 -1.46 3.92 -12.88
CA LEU A 103 -0.87 5.19 -13.33
C LEU A 103 0.54 5.36 -12.74
N PRO A 104 1.52 5.91 -13.49
CA PRO A 104 2.91 6.09 -13.05
C PRO A 104 3.06 7.28 -12.09
N VAL A 105 2.13 7.46 -11.17
CA VAL A 105 2.05 8.60 -10.23
C VAL A 105 1.75 8.09 -8.82
N GLU A 106 2.43 8.63 -7.83
CA GLU A 106 2.06 8.49 -6.43
C GLU A 106 1.17 9.66 -6.00
N ALA A 107 -0.10 9.35 -5.72
CA ALA A 107 -1.10 10.34 -5.33
C ALA A 107 -1.00 10.70 -3.84
N ILE A 108 -0.05 11.56 -3.48
CA ILE A 108 0.21 11.93 -2.07
C ILE A 108 -0.64 13.14 -1.67
N VAL A 109 -1.30 13.02 -0.52
CA VAL A 109 -2.08 14.09 0.12
C VAL A 109 -1.46 14.43 1.46
N ARG A 110 -1.26 15.73 1.74
CA ARG A 110 -0.64 16.22 2.99
C ARG A 110 -1.58 17.13 3.75
N GLY A 111 -1.90 16.75 4.98
CA GLY A 111 -2.55 17.62 5.97
C GLY A 111 -1.57 18.22 6.99
N TYR A 112 -0.36 17.66 7.10
CA TYR A 112 0.69 18.09 8.01
C TYR A 112 2.02 18.20 7.28
N LEU A 113 2.87 19.12 7.71
CA LEU A 113 4.18 19.40 7.14
C LEU A 113 5.25 18.48 7.71
N ALA A 114 5.60 17.40 7.00
CA ALA A 114 6.58 16.41 7.46
C ALA A 114 7.34 15.74 6.30
N GLY A 115 8.43 15.06 6.63
CA GLY A 115 9.20 14.24 5.69
C GLY A 115 9.81 15.05 4.55
N SER A 116 9.73 14.53 3.32
CA SER A 116 10.27 15.21 2.13
C SER A 116 9.67 16.61 1.90
N GLY A 117 8.39 16.79 2.21
CA GLY A 117 7.73 18.10 2.11
C GLY A 117 8.27 19.14 3.08
N TRP A 118 8.67 18.73 4.29
CA TRP A 118 9.34 19.63 5.24
C TRP A 118 10.70 20.09 4.71
N ARG A 119 11.51 19.16 4.17
CA ARG A 119 12.82 19.47 3.59
C ARG A 119 12.72 20.45 2.41
N GLU A 120 11.75 20.26 1.51
CA GLU A 120 11.53 21.17 0.38
C GLU A 120 11.09 22.57 0.85
N TYR A 121 10.18 22.62 1.83
CA TYR A 121 9.70 23.87 2.41
C TYR A 121 10.83 24.67 3.07
N GLN A 122 11.71 24.01 3.83
CA GLN A 122 12.87 24.68 4.44
C GLN A 122 13.78 25.34 3.39
N ASN A 123 13.91 24.73 2.21
CA ASN A 123 14.77 25.24 1.14
C ASN A 123 14.11 26.31 0.28
N THR A 124 12.81 26.22 0.05
CA THR A 124 12.13 27.00 -1.00
C THR A 124 10.88 27.76 -0.54
N GLY A 125 10.37 27.48 0.65
CA GLY A 125 9.06 27.92 1.12
C GLY A 125 7.88 27.26 0.40
N LYS A 126 8.12 26.20 -0.40
CA LYS A 126 7.14 25.54 -1.25
C LYS A 126 7.16 24.01 -1.09
N ILE A 127 6.11 23.35 -1.55
CA ILE A 127 6.07 21.89 -1.77
C ILE A 127 5.46 21.61 -3.13
N CYS A 128 6.15 20.87 -4.00
CA CYS A 128 5.73 20.63 -5.39
C CYS A 128 5.34 21.94 -6.10
N GLY A 129 6.11 23.01 -5.87
CA GLY A 129 5.83 24.35 -6.42
C GLY A 129 4.70 25.14 -5.74
N ILE A 130 3.94 24.53 -4.81
CA ILE A 130 2.86 25.19 -4.06
C ILE A 130 3.46 26.02 -2.93
N PRO A 131 3.29 27.36 -2.92
CA PRO A 131 3.78 28.20 -1.83
C PRO A 131 2.99 27.94 -0.55
N LEU A 132 3.72 27.90 0.57
CA LEU A 132 3.16 27.78 1.90
C LEU A 132 3.42 29.05 2.72
N PRO A 133 2.60 29.32 3.76
CA PRO A 133 2.87 30.43 4.68
C PRO A 133 4.29 30.38 5.26
N PRO A 134 4.90 31.53 5.57
CA PRO A 134 6.20 31.57 6.23
C PRO A 134 6.12 31.03 7.67
N ASN A 135 7.26 30.67 8.22
CA ASN A 135 7.45 30.29 9.63
C ASN A 135 6.65 29.07 10.11
N LEU A 136 6.29 28.16 9.20
CA LEU A 136 5.75 26.86 9.59
C LEU A 136 6.83 26.01 10.28
N ARG A 137 6.40 25.17 11.21
CA ARG A 137 7.26 24.23 11.94
C ARG A 137 7.09 22.81 11.44
N GLU A 138 8.09 21.96 11.71
CA GLU A 138 7.98 20.53 11.45
C GLU A 138 6.78 19.93 12.19
N ALA A 139 6.08 19.02 11.53
CA ALA A 139 4.83 18.38 11.98
C ALA A 139 3.66 19.35 12.21
N GLN A 140 3.74 20.61 11.78
CA GLN A 140 2.62 21.54 11.88
C GLN A 140 1.49 21.19 10.90
N GLN A 141 0.24 21.35 11.33
CA GLN A 141 -0.92 21.22 10.45
C GLN A 141 -0.90 22.31 9.37
N LEU A 142 -1.14 21.91 8.13
CA LEU A 142 -1.22 22.84 7.00
C LEU A 142 -2.57 23.59 7.03
N PRO A 143 -2.62 24.87 6.59
CA PRO A 143 -3.86 25.64 6.53
C PRO A 143 -4.93 25.00 5.64
N ARG A 144 -4.49 24.27 4.62
CA ARG A 144 -5.32 23.44 3.75
C ARG A 144 -4.57 22.16 3.40
N THR A 145 -5.32 21.09 3.22
CA THR A 145 -4.79 19.87 2.63
C THR A 145 -4.31 20.14 1.21
N ILE A 146 -3.14 19.64 0.85
CA ILE A 146 -2.56 19.80 -0.49
C ILE A 146 -2.27 18.44 -1.13
N PHE A 147 -2.39 18.40 -2.46
CA PHE A 147 -2.00 17.27 -3.30
C PHE A 147 -0.57 17.51 -3.82
N THR A 148 0.34 16.57 -3.55
CA THR A 148 1.78 16.70 -3.84
C THR A 148 2.28 15.46 -4.57
N PRO A 149 1.94 15.29 -5.86
CA PRO A 149 2.26 14.06 -6.58
C PRO A 149 3.77 13.86 -6.73
N SER A 150 4.20 12.60 -6.72
CA SER A 150 5.55 12.18 -7.14
C SER A 150 5.46 11.17 -8.27
N THR A 151 6.54 11.05 -9.04
CA THR A 151 6.72 9.91 -9.95
C THR A 151 7.15 8.69 -9.15
N LYS A 152 6.80 7.50 -9.64
CA LYS A 152 7.48 6.29 -9.17
C LYS A 152 8.91 6.31 -9.72
N ALA A 153 9.90 6.17 -8.84
CA ALA A 153 11.25 5.87 -9.28
C ALA A 153 11.28 4.42 -9.81
N ASP A 154 11.96 4.21 -10.93
CA ASP A 154 12.18 2.90 -11.54
C ASP A 154 12.93 1.93 -10.60
#